data_AF-A0A1H1UC41-F1
#
_entry.id   AF-A0A1H1UC41-F1
#
_cell.length_a   1.000
_cell.length_b   1.000
_cell.length_c   1.000
_cell.angle_alpha   90.00
_cell.angle_beta   90.00
_cell.angle_gamma   90.00
#
_symmetry.space_group_name_H-M   'P 1'
#
loop_
_entity.id
_entity.type
_entity.pdbx_description
1 polymer ?
#
loop_
_entity_poly.entity_id
_entity_poly.type
_entity_poly.pdbx_seq_one_letter_code
_entity_poly.pdbx_strand_id
1 'polypeptide(L)'
;MIALVVVAVGLCAGVGVYGQVRRHNREAAIEWSRQQRLAARTPLQKAAADIDLARRAGDGVHFAVVPERLPPGLVTMEPAVDAYLDGVTDIYSYGDLKALVKYTDVPGRRPCGEHTCVRDTEVGFVTAEAPSLRHASVWLTGQASSAGQESEVRRFWAETRWVPTAEAGWFTKLAYEGDVG
;
A
#
# COMPACT_ATOMS: atom_id res chain seq x y z
N MET A 1 11.52 -33.15 62.84
CA MET A 1 11.94 -32.23 61.76
C MET A 1 11.90 -32.92 60.40
N ILE A 2 10.72 -33.16 59.80
CA ILE A 2 10.64 -33.65 58.39
C ILE A 2 9.44 -33.01 57.65
N ALA A 3 8.34 -32.67 58.36
CA ALA A 3 7.13 -32.14 57.73
C ALA A 3 7.20 -30.69 57.21
N LEU A 4 8.20 -29.90 57.62
CA LEU A 4 8.25 -28.46 57.32
C LEU A 4 8.94 -28.13 55.98
N VAL A 5 9.67 -29.09 55.38
CA VAL A 5 10.41 -28.87 54.13
C VAL A 5 9.54 -29.13 52.90
N VAL A 6 8.54 -30.02 52.99
CA VAL A 6 7.72 -30.42 51.83
C VAL A 6 6.74 -29.31 51.40
N VAL A 7 6.25 -28.48 52.33
CA VAL A 7 5.27 -27.43 52.03
C VAL A 7 5.92 -26.22 51.34
N ALA A 8 7.17 -25.89 51.67
CA ALA A 8 7.87 -24.75 51.08
C ALA A 8 8.28 -24.99 49.61
N VAL A 9 8.61 -26.23 49.23
CA VAL A 9 9.02 -26.55 47.85
C VAL A 9 7.81 -26.62 46.91
N GLY A 10 6.65 -27.10 47.38
CA GLY A 10 5.42 -27.16 46.58
C GLY A 10 4.82 -25.80 46.22
N LEU A 11 4.93 -24.81 47.12
CA LEU A 11 4.43 -23.45 46.90
C LEU A 11 5.34 -22.62 45.97
N CYS A 12 6.67 -22.79 46.03
CA CYS A 12 7.59 -22.08 45.13
C CYS A 12 7.54 -22.58 43.68
N ALA A 13 7.23 -23.86 43.45
CA ALA A 13 7.06 -24.40 42.10
C ALA A 13 5.75 -23.92 41.44
N GLY A 14 4.66 -23.79 42.21
CA GLY A 14 3.36 -23.35 41.70
C GLY A 14 3.33 -21.90 41.19
N VAL A 15 4.04 -20.98 41.88
CA VAL A 15 4.07 -19.56 41.50
C VAL A 15 4.90 -19.31 40.23
N GLY A 16 6.00 -20.04 40.06
CA GLY A 16 6.82 -19.96 38.84
C GLY A 16 6.08 -20.43 37.59
N VAL A 17 5.34 -21.55 37.70
CA VAL A 17 4.56 -22.11 36.59
C VAL A 17 3.35 -21.24 36.24
N TYR A 18 2.64 -20.67 37.23
CA TYR A 18 1.50 -19.77 36.97
C TYR A 18 1.94 -18.45 36.29
N GLY A 19 3.09 -17.90 36.70
CA GLY A 19 3.68 -16.72 36.08
C GLY A 19 4.15 -16.97 34.63
N GLN A 20 4.77 -18.13 34.38
CA GLN A 20 5.17 -18.54 33.03
C GLN A 20 3.97 -18.80 32.13
N VAL A 21 2.93 -19.52 32.59
CA VAL A 21 1.73 -19.78 31.78
C VAL A 21 0.97 -18.48 31.46
N ARG A 22 0.87 -17.54 32.41
CA ARG A 22 0.19 -16.26 32.18
C ARG A 22 0.98 -15.35 31.22
N ARG A 23 2.31 -15.41 31.26
CA ARG A 23 3.20 -14.73 30.32
C ARG A 23 3.13 -15.36 28.93
N HIS A 24 3.16 -16.69 28.85
CA HIS A 24 3.07 -17.43 27.60
C HIS A 24 1.70 -17.27 26.92
N ASN A 25 0.61 -17.20 27.70
CA ASN A 25 -0.73 -16.91 27.19
C ASN A 25 -0.87 -15.45 26.74
N ARG A 26 -0.19 -14.50 27.40
CA ARG A 26 -0.11 -13.11 26.91
C ARG A 26 0.67 -13.02 25.61
N GLU A 27 1.83 -13.66 25.53
CA GLU A 27 2.66 -13.70 24.33
C GLU A 27 1.93 -14.43 23.18
N ALA A 28 1.22 -15.52 23.46
CA ALA A 28 0.39 -16.22 22.49
C ALA A 28 -0.84 -15.42 22.05
N ALA A 29 -1.48 -14.66 22.94
CA ALA A 29 -2.59 -13.77 22.58
C ALA A 29 -2.12 -12.57 21.76
N ILE A 30 -0.94 -12.02 22.07
CA ILE A 30 -0.29 -10.97 21.27
C ILE A 30 0.05 -11.53 19.88
N GLU A 31 0.67 -12.70 19.80
CA GLU A 31 1.04 -13.35 18.55
C GLU A 31 -0.19 -13.72 17.72
N TRP A 32 -1.25 -14.25 18.34
CA TRP A 32 -2.52 -14.55 17.66
C TRP A 32 -3.21 -13.27 17.17
N SER A 33 -3.24 -12.20 17.97
CA SER A 33 -3.77 -10.90 17.53
C SER A 33 -2.94 -10.28 16.39
N ARG A 34 -1.62 -10.55 16.36
CA ARG A 34 -0.71 -10.12 15.29
C ARG A 34 -0.98 -10.92 14.02
N GLN A 35 -1.14 -12.24 14.13
CA GLN A 35 -1.49 -13.12 13.02
C GLN A 35 -2.88 -12.81 12.45
N GLN A 36 -3.86 -12.49 13.29
CA GLN A 36 -5.17 -12.03 12.83
C GLN A 36 -5.11 -10.68 12.12
N ARG A 37 -4.29 -9.73 12.61
CA ARG A 37 -4.06 -8.44 11.95
C ARG A 37 -3.39 -8.59 10.59
N LEU A 38 -2.42 -9.51 10.48
CA LEU A 38 -1.77 -9.85 9.21
C LEU A 38 -2.73 -10.58 8.25
N ALA A 39 -3.60 -11.46 8.75
CA ALA A 39 -4.61 -12.16 7.96
C ALA A 39 -5.79 -11.27 7.53
N ALA A 40 -6.04 -10.16 8.22
CA ALA A 40 -7.13 -9.22 7.92
C ALA A 40 -6.78 -8.16 6.86
N ARG A 41 -5.53 -8.11 6.39
CA ARG A 41 -5.13 -7.10 5.39
C ARG A 41 -5.78 -7.40 4.04
N THR A 42 -6.46 -6.42 3.48
CA THR A 42 -6.92 -6.48 2.09
C THR A 42 -5.71 -6.46 1.14
N PRO A 43 -5.84 -6.93 -0.12
CA PRO A 43 -4.78 -6.81 -1.11
C PRO A 43 -4.25 -5.38 -1.25
N LEU A 44 -5.15 -4.39 -1.19
CA LEU A 44 -4.79 -2.97 -1.25
C LEU A 44 -3.95 -2.52 -0.04
N GLN A 45 -4.31 -2.93 1.18
CA GLN A 45 -3.54 -2.59 2.38
C GLN A 45 -2.15 -3.24 2.34
N LYS A 46 -2.06 -4.49 1.88
CA LYS A 46 -0.78 -5.16 1.69
C LYS A 46 0.09 -4.41 0.68
N ALA A 47 -0.46 -4.07 -0.49
CA ALA A 47 0.25 -3.31 -1.51
C ALA A 47 0.75 -1.95 -0.99
N ALA A 48 -0.10 -1.17 -0.30
CA ALA A 48 0.28 0.12 0.27
C ALA A 48 1.42 0.00 1.29
N ALA A 49 1.38 -1.03 2.16
CA ALA A 49 2.44 -1.30 3.12
C ALA A 49 3.76 -1.71 2.45
N ASP A 50 3.70 -2.58 1.43
CA ASP A 50 4.89 -3.03 0.69
C ASP A 50 5.55 -1.85 -0.07
N ILE A 51 4.74 -0.97 -0.67
CA ILE A 51 5.21 0.26 -1.35
C ILE A 51 5.84 1.23 -0.34
N ASP A 52 5.21 1.49 0.81
CA ASP A 52 5.78 2.39 1.81
C ASP A 52 7.08 1.83 2.41
N LEU A 53 7.18 0.50 2.60
CA LEU A 53 8.41 -0.15 3.02
C LEU A 53 9.53 0.04 2.00
N ALA A 54 9.27 -0.20 0.71
CA ALA A 54 10.24 0.02 -0.37
C ALA A 54 10.70 1.48 -0.43
N ARG A 55 9.77 2.43 -0.29
CA ARG A 55 10.05 3.86 -0.23
C ARG A 55 11.02 4.22 0.89
N ARG A 56 10.77 3.72 2.11
CA ARG A 56 11.65 3.91 3.27
C ARG A 56 13.03 3.25 3.10
N ALA A 57 13.11 2.20 2.29
CA ALA A 57 14.36 1.51 1.96
C ALA A 57 15.19 2.22 0.87
N GLY A 58 14.65 3.28 0.23
CA GLY A 58 15.31 4.05 -0.82
C GLY A 58 14.85 3.73 -2.24
N ASP A 59 13.89 2.82 -2.40
CA ASP A 59 13.32 2.40 -3.70
C ASP A 59 12.00 3.12 -4.02
N GLY A 60 11.86 4.37 -3.54
CA GLY A 60 10.61 5.14 -3.56
C GLY A 60 10.23 5.79 -4.89
N VAL A 61 10.89 5.41 -5.99
CA VAL A 61 10.64 6.02 -7.30
C VAL A 61 9.23 5.66 -7.79
N HIS A 62 8.84 4.40 -7.62
CA HIS A 62 7.47 3.95 -7.82
C HIS A 62 6.58 4.51 -6.72
N PHE A 63 5.42 5.04 -7.10
CA PHE A 63 4.51 5.73 -6.20
C PHE A 63 5.22 6.83 -5.40
N ALA A 64 6.16 7.57 -6.00
CA ALA A 64 6.67 8.80 -5.41
C ALA A 64 5.55 9.87 -5.28
N VAL A 65 4.60 9.79 -6.22
CA VAL A 65 3.38 10.58 -6.24
C VAL A 65 2.18 9.66 -6.43
N VAL A 66 1.05 10.05 -5.85
CA VAL A 66 -0.21 9.31 -5.96
C VAL A 66 -1.37 10.29 -6.11
N PRO A 67 -2.57 9.83 -6.49
CA PRO A 67 -3.77 10.65 -6.42
C PRO A 67 -4.00 11.22 -5.02
N GLU A 68 -4.46 12.46 -4.92
CA GLU A 68 -4.80 13.11 -3.64
C GLU A 68 -5.89 12.34 -2.87
N ARG A 69 -6.79 11.67 -3.60
CA ARG A 69 -7.91 10.89 -3.05
C ARG A 69 -7.78 9.43 -3.45
N LEU A 70 -8.29 8.52 -2.61
CA LEU A 70 -8.35 7.09 -2.92
C LEU A 70 -9.17 6.87 -4.21
N PRO A 71 -8.61 6.20 -5.24
CA PRO A 71 -9.39 5.83 -6.42
C PRO A 71 -10.56 4.90 -6.06
N PRO A 72 -11.78 5.18 -6.56
CA PRO A 72 -12.97 4.41 -6.20
C PRO A 72 -12.87 2.97 -6.70
N GLY A 73 -13.15 2.00 -5.82
CA GLY A 73 -13.11 0.58 -6.18
C GLY A 73 -11.71 0.00 -6.43
N LEU A 74 -10.65 0.72 -6.02
CA LEU A 74 -9.28 0.21 -6.13
C LEU A 74 -9.10 -1.06 -5.29
N VAL A 75 -8.52 -2.10 -5.90
CA VAL A 75 -8.32 -3.42 -5.28
C VAL A 75 -6.88 -3.66 -4.91
N THR A 76 -5.93 -3.25 -5.75
CA THR A 76 -4.49 -3.39 -5.48
C THR A 76 -3.70 -2.35 -6.29
N MET A 77 -2.44 -2.16 -5.90
CA MET A 77 -1.46 -1.34 -6.59
C MET A 77 -0.16 -2.11 -6.73
N GLU A 78 0.56 -1.92 -7.82
CA GLU A 78 1.85 -2.56 -8.03
C GLU A 78 2.74 -1.75 -8.98
N PRO A 79 4.07 -1.77 -8.79
CA PRO A 79 4.98 -1.24 -9.80
C PRO A 79 4.91 -2.11 -11.06
N ALA A 80 4.90 -1.49 -12.25
CA ALA A 80 5.03 -2.25 -13.48
C ALA A 80 6.47 -2.76 -13.62
N VAL A 81 6.63 -4.04 -13.97
CA VAL A 81 7.96 -4.69 -14.06
C VAL A 81 8.66 -4.41 -15.40
N ASP A 82 7.98 -3.76 -16.37
CA ASP A 82 8.54 -3.56 -17.71
C ASP A 82 9.10 -2.15 -17.96
N ALA A 83 10.40 -2.14 -18.25
CA ALA A 83 11.23 -1.00 -18.65
C ALA A 83 10.95 -0.55 -20.08
N TYR A 84 9.78 0.01 -20.37
CA TYR A 84 9.57 0.75 -21.62
C TYR A 84 10.09 2.18 -21.48
N LEU A 85 11.35 2.35 -21.95
CA LEU A 85 12.07 3.56 -22.37
C LEU A 85 11.50 4.89 -21.83
N ASP A 86 12.32 5.51 -20.97
CA ASP A 86 12.15 6.80 -20.31
C ASP A 86 10.89 6.88 -19.44
N GLY A 87 11.03 6.55 -18.14
CA GLY A 87 10.01 6.78 -17.13
C GLY A 87 9.80 5.66 -16.12
N VAL A 88 8.82 5.87 -15.24
CA VAL A 88 8.40 4.98 -14.16
C VAL A 88 6.93 4.69 -14.35
N THR A 89 6.50 3.43 -14.29
CA THR A 89 5.09 3.07 -14.49
C THR A 89 4.52 2.38 -13.27
N ASP A 90 3.39 2.88 -12.79
CA ASP A 90 2.62 2.32 -11.69
C ASP A 90 1.26 1.80 -12.18
N ILE A 91 0.80 0.71 -11.58
CA ILE A 91 -0.45 0.05 -11.95
C ILE A 91 -1.43 0.17 -10.79
N TYR A 92 -2.64 0.66 -11.10
CA TYR A 92 -3.78 0.70 -10.19
C TYR A 92 -4.85 -0.27 -10.71
N SER A 93 -5.13 -1.34 -9.97
CA SER A 93 -6.03 -2.41 -10.43
C SER A 93 -7.40 -2.36 -9.74
N TYR A 94 -8.46 -2.51 -10.53
CA TYR A 94 -9.87 -2.50 -10.11
C TYR A 94 -10.53 -3.87 -10.36
N GLY A 95 -9.74 -4.94 -10.29
CA GLY A 95 -10.06 -6.26 -10.86
C GLY A 95 -9.40 -6.42 -12.23
N ASP A 96 -10.19 -6.79 -13.24
CA ASP A 96 -9.70 -6.97 -14.62
C ASP A 96 -9.46 -5.64 -15.36
N LEU A 97 -10.03 -4.54 -14.85
CA LEU A 97 -9.74 -3.18 -15.31
C LEU A 97 -8.51 -2.63 -14.58
N LYS A 98 -7.58 -2.04 -15.32
CA LYS A 98 -6.37 -1.42 -14.78
C LYS A 98 -6.21 0.00 -15.27
N ALA A 99 -5.63 0.85 -14.44
CA ALA A 99 -5.06 2.12 -14.86
C ALA A 99 -3.53 2.02 -14.81
N LEU A 100 -2.89 2.24 -15.96
CA LEU A 100 -1.45 2.39 -16.08
C LEU A 100 -1.12 3.87 -15.98
N VAL A 101 -0.28 4.23 -15.02
CA VAL A 101 0.18 5.60 -14.82
C VAL A 101 1.67 5.63 -15.12
N LYS A 102 2.07 6.31 -16.21
CA LYS A 102 3.47 6.53 -16.53
C LYS A 102 3.89 7.92 -16.10
N TYR A 103 5.00 8.00 -15.38
CA TYR A 103 5.67 9.24 -15.01
C TYR A 103 6.95 9.41 -15.81
N THR A 104 7.18 10.62 -16.31
CA THR A 104 8.33 10.94 -17.16
C THR A 104 8.87 12.34 -16.85
N ASP A 105 10.10 12.60 -17.26
CA ASP A 105 10.76 13.90 -17.18
C ASP A 105 10.35 14.84 -18.32
N VAL A 106 10.11 14.28 -19.50
CA VAL A 106 9.55 14.96 -20.67
C VAL A 106 8.09 14.56 -20.86
N PRO A 107 7.21 15.45 -21.34
CA PRO A 107 5.84 15.06 -21.65
C PRO A 107 5.86 13.96 -22.71
N GLY A 108 4.95 12.99 -22.56
CA GLY A 108 4.87 11.86 -23.47
C GLY A 108 4.71 12.34 -24.92
N ARG A 109 5.41 11.70 -25.87
CA ARG A 109 5.24 12.01 -27.30
C ARG A 109 3.85 11.66 -27.85
N ARG A 110 3.04 10.92 -27.07
CA ARG A 110 1.69 10.52 -27.44
C ARG A 110 0.70 11.56 -26.90
N PRO A 111 0.13 12.43 -27.74
CA PRO A 111 -0.89 13.36 -27.28
C PRO A 111 -2.11 12.58 -26.77
N CYS A 112 -2.82 13.14 -25.78
CA CYS A 112 -4.15 12.65 -25.41
C CYS A 112 -5.14 13.07 -26.49
N GLY A 113 -5.13 12.30 -27.59
CA GLY A 113 -6.02 12.39 -28.74
C GLY A 113 -6.86 11.12 -28.89
N GLU A 114 -7.34 10.84 -30.10
CA GLU A 114 -8.65 10.20 -30.28
C GLU A 114 -8.90 8.88 -29.55
N HIS A 115 -7.95 7.97 -29.32
CA HIS A 115 -8.21 6.81 -28.47
C HIS A 115 -6.96 6.30 -27.74
N THR A 116 -6.84 6.53 -26.42
CA THR A 116 -6.36 5.57 -25.37
C THR A 116 -5.95 6.27 -24.06
N CYS A 117 -5.46 7.52 -24.10
CA CYS A 117 -5.08 8.29 -22.90
C CYS A 117 -6.32 8.87 -22.19
N VAL A 118 -6.37 8.80 -20.86
CA VAL A 118 -7.40 9.44 -20.02
C VAL A 118 -6.96 10.80 -19.49
N ARG A 119 -5.66 10.96 -19.22
CA ARG A 119 -5.08 12.21 -18.73
C ARG A 119 -3.60 12.29 -19.07
N ASP A 120 -3.13 13.47 -19.43
CA ASP A 120 -1.72 13.84 -19.42
C ASP A 120 -1.60 15.21 -18.74
N THR A 121 -0.73 15.31 -17.75
CA THR A 121 -0.61 16.50 -16.91
C THR A 121 0.83 16.68 -16.44
N GLU A 122 1.19 17.94 -16.23
CA GLU A 122 2.36 18.26 -15.43
C GLU A 122 2.09 17.92 -13.95
N VAL A 123 3.12 17.41 -13.28
CA VAL A 123 3.17 17.18 -11.83
C VAL A 123 3.81 18.43 -11.22
N GLY A 124 3.01 19.24 -10.54
CA GLY A 124 3.41 20.58 -10.08
C GLY A 124 4.38 20.63 -8.89
N PHE A 125 5.08 19.53 -8.58
CA PHE A 125 5.99 19.43 -7.45
C PHE A 125 7.09 18.40 -7.74
N VAL A 126 8.22 18.58 -7.06
CA VAL A 126 9.40 17.71 -7.16
C VAL A 126 9.51 16.91 -5.87
N THR A 127 9.49 15.59 -5.96
CA THR A 127 9.71 14.73 -4.80
C THR A 127 11.20 14.43 -4.63
N ALA A 128 11.65 14.22 -3.39
CA ALA A 128 13.04 13.82 -3.13
C ALA A 128 13.33 12.40 -3.67
N GLU A 129 12.33 11.54 -3.69
CA GLU A 129 12.40 10.14 -4.12
C GLU A 129 12.50 10.00 -5.63
N ALA A 130 11.87 10.91 -6.39
CA ALA A 130 11.85 10.86 -7.85
C ALA A 130 11.94 12.27 -8.45
N PRO A 131 13.09 12.95 -8.26
CA PRO A 131 13.24 14.37 -8.58
C PRO A 131 13.26 14.65 -10.08
N SER A 132 13.28 13.63 -10.95
CA SER A 132 13.19 13.77 -12.40
C SER A 132 11.76 13.68 -12.93
N LEU A 133 10.77 13.23 -12.14
CA LEU A 133 9.40 13.08 -12.61
C LEU A 133 8.72 14.46 -12.72
N ARG A 134 8.17 14.76 -13.89
CA ARG A 134 7.54 16.06 -14.22
C ARG A 134 6.17 15.90 -14.88
N HIS A 135 5.91 14.76 -15.50
CA HIS A 135 4.66 14.50 -16.21
C HIS A 135 4.04 13.20 -15.73
N ALA A 136 2.72 13.12 -15.76
CA ALA A 136 1.95 11.92 -15.46
C ALA A 136 0.90 11.69 -16.55
N SER A 137 0.99 10.55 -17.23
CA SER A 137 0.04 10.12 -18.24
C SER A 137 -0.69 8.85 -17.79
N VAL A 138 -1.99 8.78 -18.01
CA VAL A 138 -2.86 7.69 -17.54
C VAL A 138 -3.56 7.00 -18.71
N TRP A 139 -3.53 5.66 -18.73
CA TRP A 139 -4.29 4.83 -19.68
C TRP A 139 -5.10 3.79 -18.93
N LEU A 140 -6.32 3.53 -19.40
CA LEU A 140 -7.10 2.37 -18.94
C LEU A 140 -6.86 1.19 -19.85
N THR A 141 -6.68 0.01 -19.25
CA THR A 141 -6.47 -1.26 -19.95
C THR A 141 -7.31 -2.35 -19.32
N GLY A 142 -7.52 -3.44 -20.06
CA GLY A 142 -8.36 -4.54 -19.60
C GLY A 142 -9.85 -4.25 -19.74
N GLN A 143 -10.68 -4.92 -18.94
CA GLN A 143 -12.14 -4.90 -19.07
C GLN A 143 -12.81 -4.59 -17.74
N ALA A 144 -13.75 -3.65 -17.75
CA ALA A 144 -14.55 -3.34 -16.58
C ALA A 144 -15.55 -4.48 -16.26
N SER A 145 -15.72 -4.77 -14.97
CA SER A 145 -16.68 -5.74 -14.46
C SER A 145 -18.13 -5.30 -14.66
N SER A 146 -18.36 -4.00 -14.89
CA SER A 146 -19.67 -3.41 -15.17
C SER A 146 -19.53 -2.15 -16.02
N ALA A 147 -20.60 -1.77 -16.73
CA ALA A 147 -20.62 -0.55 -17.54
C ALA A 147 -20.41 0.73 -16.71
N GLY A 148 -20.82 0.73 -15.44
CA GLY A 148 -20.64 1.88 -14.54
C GLY A 148 -19.20 2.06 -14.06
N GLN A 149 -18.48 0.95 -13.83
CA GLN A 149 -17.13 0.98 -13.27
C GLN A 149 -16.14 1.74 -14.18
N GLU A 150 -16.13 1.47 -15.48
CA GLU A 150 -15.20 2.16 -16.39
C GLU A 150 -15.43 3.68 -16.39
N SER A 151 -16.70 4.09 -16.44
CA SER A 151 -17.07 5.51 -16.46
C SER A 151 -16.65 6.24 -15.19
N GLU A 152 -16.80 5.59 -14.03
CA GLU A 152 -16.38 6.13 -12.73
C GLU A 152 -14.86 6.25 -12.65
N VAL A 153 -14.12 5.18 -13.00
CA VAL A 153 -12.66 5.15 -13.00
C VAL A 153 -12.10 6.19 -13.97
N ARG A 154 -12.66 6.27 -15.18
CA ARG A 154 -12.25 7.26 -16.19
C ARG A 154 -12.42 8.69 -15.69
N ARG A 155 -13.57 9.01 -15.09
CA ARG A 155 -13.84 10.35 -14.53
C ARG A 155 -12.86 10.68 -13.42
N PHE A 156 -12.64 9.74 -12.49
CA PHE A 156 -11.67 9.92 -11.40
C PHE A 156 -10.28 10.30 -11.93
N TRP A 157 -9.76 9.55 -12.91
CA TRP A 157 -8.43 9.81 -13.46
C TRP A 157 -8.35 11.09 -14.28
N ALA A 158 -9.41 11.48 -14.99
CA ALA A 158 -9.45 12.73 -15.73
C ALA A 158 -9.34 13.96 -14.79
N GLU A 159 -9.94 13.87 -13.60
CA GLU A 159 -10.04 14.98 -12.63
C GLU A 159 -9.00 14.92 -11.51
N THR A 160 -8.20 13.85 -11.45
CA THR A 160 -7.28 13.63 -10.33
C THR A 160 -6.24 14.73 -10.19
N ARG A 161 -5.87 15.01 -8.95
CA ARG A 161 -4.69 15.80 -8.59
C ARG A 161 -3.65 14.86 -8.04
N TRP A 162 -2.40 15.13 -8.36
CA TRP A 162 -1.26 14.40 -7.82
C TRP A 162 -0.78 15.10 -6.57
N VAL A 163 -0.32 14.32 -5.59
CA VAL A 163 0.38 14.80 -4.40
C VAL A 163 1.55 13.86 -4.09
N PRO A 164 2.60 14.31 -3.38
CA PRO A 164 3.60 13.41 -2.84
C PRO A 164 2.95 12.32 -1.99
N THR A 165 3.46 11.10 -2.05
CA THR A 165 2.84 9.97 -1.36
C THR A 165 2.79 10.13 0.16
N ALA A 166 3.77 10.84 0.73
CA ALA A 166 3.77 11.21 2.15
C ALA A 166 2.61 12.15 2.55
N GLU A 167 2.03 12.89 1.59
CA GLU A 167 0.93 13.83 1.80
C GLU A 167 -0.45 13.19 1.51
N ALA A 168 -0.47 12.01 0.89
CA ALA A 168 -1.70 11.28 0.61
C ALA A 168 -2.24 10.58 1.86
N GLY A 169 -3.17 11.23 2.56
CA GLY A 169 -3.78 10.73 3.80
C GLY A 169 -4.44 9.34 3.66
N TRP A 170 -4.98 9.01 2.49
CA TRP A 170 -5.56 7.68 2.25
C TRP A 170 -4.48 6.60 2.11
N PHE A 171 -3.37 6.91 1.45
CA PHE A 171 -2.29 5.97 1.21
C PHE A 171 -1.57 5.66 2.53
N THR A 172 -1.20 6.70 3.26
CA THR A 172 -0.58 6.58 4.59
C THR A 172 -1.49 5.77 5.52
N LYS A 173 -2.79 6.07 5.56
CA LYS A 173 -3.76 5.28 6.33
C LYS A 173 -3.74 3.80 5.94
N LEU A 174 -3.77 3.44 4.66
CA LEU A 174 -3.71 2.03 4.23
C LEU A 174 -2.40 1.34 4.60
N ALA A 175 -1.27 2.04 4.46
CA ALA A 175 0.04 1.51 4.81
C ALA A 175 0.18 1.29 6.34
N TYR A 176 -0.30 2.23 7.15
CA TYR A 176 -0.21 2.19 8.62
C TYR A 176 -1.32 1.38 9.30
N GLU A 177 -2.53 1.29 8.74
CA GLU A 177 -3.59 0.43 9.30
C GLU A 177 -3.25 -1.06 9.18
N GLY A 178 -2.23 -1.41 8.39
CA GLY A 178 -1.57 -2.70 8.47
C GLY A 178 -0.65 -2.85 9.69
N ASP A 179 -0.07 -1.76 10.20
CA ASP A 179 1.08 -1.72 11.11
C ASP A 179 0.78 -0.95 12.41
N VAL A 180 -0.40 -1.15 13.00
CA VAL A 180 -0.67 -0.71 14.37
C VAL A 180 -0.54 -1.90 15.31
N GLY A 181 0.63 -2.00 15.95
CA GLY A 181 0.98 -3.00 16.96
C GLY A 181 2.46 -3.03 17.27
#